data_AF-A0A6I3FEN3-F1
#
_entry.id   AF-A0A6I3FEN3-F1
#
_cell.length_a   1.000
_cell.length_b   1.000
_cell.length_c   1.000
_cell.angle_alpha   90.00
_cell.angle_beta   90.00
_cell.angle_gamma   90.00
#
_symmetry.space_group_name_H-M   'P 1'
#
loop_
_entity.id
_entity.type
_entity.pdbx_description
1 polymer ?
#
loop_
_entity_poly.entity_id
_entity_poly.type
_entity_poly.pdbx_seq_one_letter_code
_entity_poly.pdbx_strand_id
1 'polypeptide(L)'
;MSEQVRVDEVLASLLALCHPLEPFDMPLLDAHGATLSEDIYAGERLVMKAGSRIRSTQIGLAASIGLDHLPTRPHPRVVVISAGPDLVEPGETLSADEEYETNSWLLTTAVREVGAVAYRVHSIPENEDQLQAVIEDQLVRADLIILSGERHDDSFDLITRTISKMGEVTSVEVAIESGGRHNYGQIGPDKVPVITLPGDPVSAYISFELLVRPMIRT
;
A
#
# COMPACT_ATOMS: atom_id res chain seq x y z
N MET A 1 -12.22 14.00 -24.38
CA MET A 1 -10.94 13.83 -23.67
C MET A 1 -11.31 13.77 -22.20
N SER A 2 -11.17 12.63 -21.55
CA SER A 2 -11.28 12.57 -20.07
C SER A 2 -10.26 13.56 -19.52
N GLU A 3 -10.70 14.39 -18.57
CA GLU A 3 -9.82 15.34 -17.91
C GLU A 3 -8.95 14.54 -16.94
N GLN A 4 -7.65 14.46 -17.21
CA GLN A 4 -6.71 13.78 -16.33
C GLN A 4 -6.50 14.60 -15.06
N VAL A 5 -6.52 13.94 -13.90
CA VAL A 5 -6.31 14.57 -12.59
C VAL A 5 -4.81 14.62 -12.30
N ARG A 6 -4.35 15.73 -11.72
CA ARG A 6 -2.92 15.89 -11.40
C ARG A 6 -2.47 14.92 -10.31
N VAL A 7 -1.23 14.45 -10.42
CA VAL A 7 -0.63 13.50 -9.46
C VAL A 7 -0.68 14.03 -8.03
N ASP A 8 -0.38 15.32 -7.82
CA ASP A 8 -0.35 15.94 -6.49
C ASP A 8 -1.74 16.05 -5.84
N GLU A 9 -2.79 16.25 -6.64
CA GLU A 9 -4.18 16.29 -6.16
C GLU A 9 -4.65 14.90 -5.71
N VAL A 10 -4.32 13.87 -6.48
CA VAL A 10 -4.64 12.48 -6.12
C VAL A 10 -3.84 12.05 -4.88
N LEU A 11 -2.56 12.37 -4.82
CA LEU A 11 -1.72 12.10 -3.66
C LEU A 11 -2.28 12.78 -2.40
N ALA A 12 -2.67 14.06 -2.47
CA ALA A 12 -3.26 14.77 -1.33
C ALA A 12 -4.55 14.09 -0.85
N SER A 13 -5.38 13.62 -1.78
CA SER A 13 -6.61 12.90 -1.46
C SER A 13 -6.32 11.56 -0.77
N LEU A 14 -5.36 10.79 -1.27
CA LEU A 14 -4.92 9.52 -0.67
C LEU A 14 -4.36 9.70 0.74
N LEU A 15 -3.51 10.72 0.95
CA LEU A 15 -2.95 11.02 2.27
C LEU A 15 -4.03 11.43 3.27
N ALA A 16 -5.11 12.08 2.83
CA ALA A 16 -6.24 12.42 3.68
C ALA A 16 -7.06 11.20 4.15
N LEU A 17 -6.97 10.07 3.43
CA LEU A 17 -7.58 8.80 3.83
C LEU A 17 -6.75 8.03 4.86
N CYS A 18 -5.48 8.39 5.03
CA CYS A 18 -4.55 7.70 5.89
C CYS A 18 -4.57 8.27 7.31
N HIS A 19 -4.48 7.38 8.31
CA HIS A 19 -4.28 7.76 9.70
C HIS A 19 -3.05 7.04 10.23
N PRO A 20 -2.11 7.75 10.88
CA PRO A 20 -0.96 7.10 11.50
C PRO A 20 -1.43 6.07 12.52
N LEU A 21 -0.82 4.89 12.48
CA LEU A 21 -1.11 3.83 13.45
C LEU A 21 -0.74 4.26 14.87
N GLU A 22 -1.47 3.74 15.86
CA GLU A 22 -1.25 4.07 17.26
C GLU A 22 0.20 3.76 17.67
N PRO A 23 0.89 4.75 18.28
CA PRO A 23 2.28 4.56 18.68
C PRO A 23 2.41 3.72 19.94
N PHE A 24 3.58 3.09 20.11
CA PHE A 24 3.95 2.37 21.33
C PHE A 24 5.46 2.39 21.54
N ASP A 25 5.89 2.24 22.79
CA ASP A 25 7.31 2.20 23.14
C ASP A 25 7.90 0.82 22.88
N MET A 26 9.05 0.80 22.21
CA MET A 26 9.81 -0.42 21.94
C MET A 26 11.20 -0.33 22.58
N PRO A 27 11.71 -1.42 23.18
CA PRO A 27 13.11 -1.51 23.58
C PRO A 27 14.04 -1.20 22.40
N LEU A 28 15.21 -0.62 22.65
CA LEU A 28 16.11 -0.14 21.59
C LEU A 28 16.39 -1.17 20.48
N LEU A 29 16.63 -2.44 20.85
CA LEU A 29 16.93 -3.48 19.85
C LEU A 29 15.71 -3.80 18.97
N ASP A 30 14.52 -3.83 19.57
CA ASP A 30 13.27 -4.14 18.86
C ASP A 30 12.79 -2.95 18.03
N ALA A 31 13.13 -1.72 18.44
CA ALA A 31 12.83 -0.49 17.70
C ALA A 31 13.61 -0.38 16.37
N HIS A 32 14.67 -1.18 16.17
CA HIS A 32 15.49 -1.10 14.95
C HIS A 32 14.67 -1.45 13.70
N GLY A 33 14.55 -0.50 12.78
CA GLY A 33 13.80 -0.65 11.53
C GLY A 33 12.36 -0.15 11.59
N ALA A 34 11.84 0.17 12.79
CA ALA A 34 10.55 0.85 12.99
C ALA A 34 10.62 2.34 12.61
N THR A 35 9.50 3.04 12.74
CA THR A 35 9.40 4.48 12.49
C THR A 35 9.20 5.21 13.82
N LEU A 36 9.96 6.29 14.04
CA LEU A 36 9.84 7.10 15.25
C LEU A 36 8.49 7.83 15.27
N SER A 37 7.75 7.75 16.38
CA SER A 37 6.42 8.35 16.46
C SER A 37 6.44 9.85 16.76
N GLU A 38 7.40 10.30 17.57
CA GLU A 38 7.52 11.68 18.05
C GLU A 38 8.97 12.19 18.00
N ASP A 39 9.13 13.50 18.19
CA ASP A 39 10.45 14.13 18.22
C ASP A 39 11.18 13.79 19.54
N ILE A 40 12.46 13.40 19.45
CA ILE A 40 13.31 13.13 20.61
C ILE A 40 14.29 14.27 20.83
N TYR A 41 14.37 14.73 22.07
CA TYR A 41 15.21 15.83 22.49
C TYR A 41 16.27 15.38 23.51
N ALA A 42 17.45 15.97 23.41
CA ALA A 42 18.48 15.90 24.45
C ALA A 42 18.58 17.28 25.12
N GLY A 43 17.96 17.42 26.29
CA GLY A 43 17.67 18.74 26.85
C GLY A 43 16.70 19.49 25.92
N GLU A 44 17.08 20.68 25.46
CA GLU A 44 16.28 21.48 24.52
C GLU A 44 16.56 21.19 23.04
N ARG A 45 17.62 20.41 22.74
CA ARG A 45 18.05 20.17 21.36
C ARG A 45 17.28 18.99 20.76
N LEU A 46 16.61 19.21 19.63
CA LEU A 46 16.07 18.13 18.80
C LEU A 46 17.21 17.26 18.27
N VAL A 47 17.19 15.96 18.58
CA VAL A 47 18.22 15.01 18.15
C VAL A 47 17.70 13.94 17.21
N MET A 48 16.41 13.59 17.29
CA MET A 48 15.75 12.70 16.32
C MET A 48 14.37 13.26 15.97
N LYS A 49 14.05 13.30 14.67
CA LYS A 49 12.78 13.82 14.17
C LYS A 49 11.76 12.69 14.01
N ALA A 50 10.52 12.94 14.41
CA ALA A 50 9.37 12.08 14.17
C ALA A 50 9.25 11.70 12.69
N GLY A 51 8.75 10.49 12.42
CA GLY A 51 8.63 9.94 11.07
C GLY A 51 9.96 9.45 10.47
N SER A 52 11.08 9.62 11.17
CA SER A 52 12.35 9.04 10.73
C SER A 52 12.37 7.53 10.97
N ARG A 53 12.93 6.79 9.99
CA ARG A 53 13.15 5.36 10.16
C ARG A 53 14.32 5.13 11.10
N ILE A 54 14.13 4.26 12.09
CA ILE A 54 15.11 3.98 13.13
C ILE A 54 16.19 3.06 12.54
N ARG A 55 17.44 3.54 12.54
CA ARG A 55 18.65 2.80 12.12
C ARG A 55 19.61 2.70 13.29
N SER A 56 20.71 1.97 13.07
CA SER A 56 21.81 1.85 14.04
C SER A 56 22.28 3.19 14.62
N THR A 57 22.27 4.27 13.82
CA THR A 57 22.63 5.62 14.28
C THR A 57 21.63 6.19 15.28
N GLN A 58 20.32 6.05 15.05
CA GLN A 58 19.29 6.46 16.02
C GLN A 58 19.36 5.61 17.29
N ILE A 59 19.60 4.30 17.16
CA ILE A 59 19.76 3.42 18.32
C ILE A 59 20.97 3.83 19.18
N GLY A 60 22.13 4.06 18.56
CA GLY A 60 23.32 4.52 19.27
C GLY A 60 23.14 5.90 19.91
N LEU A 61 22.44 6.81 19.22
CA LEU A 61 22.11 8.13 19.75
C LEU A 61 21.20 8.05 20.97
N ALA A 62 20.11 7.27 20.88
CA ALA A 62 19.18 7.04 21.99
C ALA A 62 19.90 6.47 23.22
N ALA A 63 20.73 5.45 23.02
CA ALA A 63 21.55 4.87 24.09
C ALA A 63 22.52 5.90 24.69
N SER A 64 23.15 6.75 23.87
CA SER A 64 24.12 7.76 24.33
C SER A 64 23.50 8.85 25.21
N ILE A 65 22.19 9.07 25.11
CA ILE A 65 21.43 10.02 25.93
C ILE A 65 20.64 9.34 27.06
N GLY A 66 20.86 8.03 27.27
CA GLY A 66 20.30 7.27 28.39
C GLY A 66 18.89 6.70 28.18
N LEU A 67 18.40 6.66 26.94
CA LEU A 67 17.13 5.98 26.62
C LEU A 67 17.36 4.48 26.43
N ASP A 68 16.46 3.67 26.96
CA ASP A 68 16.39 2.21 26.73
C ASP A 68 15.20 1.80 25.85
N HIS A 69 14.29 2.75 25.56
CA HIS A 69 13.16 2.60 24.67
C HIS A 69 13.07 3.78 23.70
N LEU A 70 12.42 3.55 22.56
CA LEU A 70 12.02 4.61 21.63
C LEU A 70 10.51 4.54 21.40
N PRO A 71 9.86 5.71 21.25
CA PRO A 71 8.45 5.77 20.87
C PRO A 71 8.34 5.50 19.37
N THR A 72 7.65 4.42 19.02
CA THR A 72 7.62 3.91 17.64
C THR A 72 6.19 3.81 17.10
N ARG A 73 6.09 3.68 15.78
CA ARG A 73 4.86 3.26 15.09
C ARG A 73 5.04 1.82 14.58
N PRO A 74 3.98 1.00 14.62
CA PRO A 74 4.00 -0.32 14.03
C PRO A 74 4.16 -0.21 12.51
N HIS A 75 4.72 -1.25 11.90
CA HIS A 75 4.81 -1.36 10.45
C HIS A 75 3.40 -1.56 9.86
N PRO A 76 2.94 -0.72 8.93
CA PRO A 76 1.63 -0.90 8.32
C PRO A 76 1.49 -2.26 7.65
N ARG A 77 0.34 -2.89 7.81
CA ARG A 77 -0.03 -4.15 7.17
C ARG A 77 -0.71 -3.83 5.84
N VAL A 78 -0.05 -4.16 4.74
CA VAL A 78 -0.56 -3.88 3.40
C VAL A 78 -0.90 -5.20 2.72
N VAL A 79 -2.12 -5.31 2.21
CA VAL A 79 -2.55 -6.46 1.42
C VAL A 79 -2.50 -6.08 -0.06
N VAL A 80 -1.82 -6.89 -0.86
CA VAL A 80 -1.72 -6.73 -2.30
C VAL A 80 -2.53 -7.83 -2.96
N ILE A 81 -3.61 -7.45 -3.62
CA ILE A 81 -4.52 -8.34 -4.34
C ILE A 81 -4.31 -8.15 -5.83
N SER A 82 -4.05 -9.23 -6.54
CA SER A 82 -4.15 -9.25 -8.01
C SER A 82 -5.32 -10.11 -8.44
N ALA A 83 -6.04 -9.63 -9.45
CA ALA A 83 -7.20 -10.31 -10.02
C ALA A 83 -7.16 -10.22 -11.54
N GLY A 84 -7.02 -11.37 -12.20
CA GLY A 84 -7.04 -11.51 -13.65
C GLY A 84 -7.17 -13.00 -14.02
N PRO A 85 -8.09 -13.39 -14.91
CA PRO A 85 -8.33 -14.80 -15.26
C PRO A 85 -7.24 -15.41 -16.15
N ASP A 86 -6.42 -14.56 -16.76
CA ASP A 86 -5.27 -14.87 -17.61
C ASP A 86 -3.95 -14.98 -16.85
N LEU A 87 -3.96 -14.69 -15.54
CA LEU A 87 -2.77 -14.62 -14.72
C LEU A 87 -2.38 -15.98 -14.13
N VAL A 88 -1.15 -16.39 -14.38
CA VAL A 88 -0.57 -17.66 -13.93
C VAL A 88 0.62 -17.42 -13.00
N GLU A 89 0.77 -18.24 -11.96
CA GLU A 89 1.91 -18.11 -11.04
C GLU A 89 3.26 -18.44 -11.72
N PRO A 90 4.34 -17.66 -11.46
CA PRO A 90 5.66 -17.96 -11.96
C PRO A 90 6.14 -19.37 -11.59
N GLY A 91 6.60 -20.12 -12.58
CA GLY A 91 7.07 -21.50 -12.43
C GLY A 91 6.12 -22.54 -13.03
N GLU A 92 4.86 -22.17 -13.28
CA GLU A 92 3.93 -22.95 -14.08
C GLU A 92 4.17 -22.73 -15.59
N THR A 93 3.56 -23.56 -16.44
CA THR A 93 3.68 -23.43 -17.90
C THR A 93 2.55 -22.55 -18.45
N LEU A 94 2.90 -21.56 -19.29
CA LEU A 94 1.90 -20.71 -19.96
C LEU A 94 1.22 -21.41 -21.13
N SER A 95 -0.08 -21.21 -21.23
CA SER A 95 -0.89 -21.39 -22.44
C SER A 95 -0.80 -20.16 -23.35
N ALA A 96 -1.41 -20.22 -24.53
CA ALA A 96 -1.27 -19.16 -25.55
C ALA A 96 -1.87 -17.80 -25.17
N ASP A 97 -2.85 -17.79 -24.26
CA ASP A 97 -3.62 -16.61 -23.85
C ASP A 97 -3.40 -16.28 -22.35
N GLU A 98 -2.32 -16.81 -21.76
CA GLU A 98 -1.97 -16.61 -20.35
C GLU A 98 -0.69 -15.77 -20.22
N GLU A 99 -0.61 -15.00 -19.13
CA GLU A 99 0.57 -14.24 -18.75
C GLU A 99 0.97 -14.53 -17.31
N TYR A 100 2.25 -14.33 -16.98
CA TYR A 100 2.70 -14.52 -15.61
C TYR A 100 2.23 -13.38 -14.72
N GLU A 101 1.64 -13.75 -13.58
CA GLU A 101 1.35 -12.85 -12.46
C GLU A 101 2.63 -12.12 -12.04
N THR A 102 2.72 -10.84 -12.39
CA THR A 102 3.91 -10.00 -12.16
C THR A 102 3.66 -8.93 -11.11
N ASN A 103 2.49 -8.28 -11.14
CA ASN A 103 2.21 -7.09 -10.34
C ASN A 103 2.13 -7.39 -8.85
N SER A 104 1.45 -8.46 -8.45
CA SER A 104 1.36 -8.82 -7.03
C SER A 104 2.73 -9.10 -6.44
N TRP A 105 3.63 -9.74 -7.20
CA TRP A 105 5.01 -9.98 -6.78
C TRP A 105 5.77 -8.66 -6.64
N LEU A 106 5.78 -7.85 -7.69
CA LEU A 106 6.46 -6.55 -7.73
C LEU A 106 6.01 -5.63 -6.59
N LEU A 107 4.70 -5.40 -6.48
CA LEU A 107 4.10 -4.49 -5.49
C LEU A 107 4.28 -5.01 -4.06
N THR A 108 4.13 -6.32 -3.82
CA THR A 108 4.36 -6.91 -2.49
C THR A 108 5.81 -6.69 -2.05
N THR A 109 6.78 -6.90 -2.95
CA THR A 109 8.19 -6.66 -2.61
C THR A 109 8.49 -5.17 -2.42
N ALA A 110 7.90 -4.28 -3.23
CA ALA A 110 8.06 -2.84 -3.09
C ALA A 110 7.53 -2.32 -1.74
N VAL A 111 6.38 -2.84 -1.28
CA VAL A 111 5.84 -2.56 0.07
C VAL A 111 6.84 -2.94 1.17
N ARG A 112 7.46 -4.13 1.06
CA ARG A 112 8.46 -4.61 2.04
C ARG A 112 9.70 -3.72 2.08
N GLU A 113 10.16 -3.24 0.92
CA GLU A 113 11.31 -2.33 0.82
C GLU A 113 11.05 -0.99 1.52
N VAL A 114 9.82 -0.47 1.43
CA VAL A 114 9.40 0.73 2.15
C VAL A 114 9.44 0.51 3.68
N GLY A 115 9.16 -0.72 4.12
CA GLY A 115 9.22 -1.15 5.51
C GLY A 115 7.87 -1.60 6.08
N ALA A 116 6.86 -1.81 5.25
CA ALA A 116 5.57 -2.35 5.68
C ALA A 116 5.55 -3.88 5.70
N VAL A 117 4.61 -4.46 6.44
CA VAL A 117 4.31 -5.90 6.40
C VAL A 117 3.40 -6.15 5.20
N ALA A 118 3.88 -6.90 4.21
CA ALA A 118 3.14 -7.15 2.97
C ALA A 118 2.57 -8.57 2.90
N TYR A 119 1.26 -8.67 2.62
CA TYR A 119 0.55 -9.91 2.34
C TYR A 119 0.18 -9.96 0.85
N ARG A 120 0.66 -11.00 0.15
CA ARG A 120 0.31 -11.22 -1.27
C ARG A 120 -0.91 -12.13 -1.34
N VAL A 121 -1.89 -11.72 -2.13
CA VAL A 121 -3.09 -12.49 -2.44
C VAL A 121 -3.25 -12.49 -3.94
N HIS A 122 -3.12 -13.66 -4.54
CA HIS A 122 -3.48 -13.86 -5.93
C HIS A 122 -4.81 -14.61 -5.96
N SER A 123 -5.75 -14.12 -6.76
CA SER A 123 -7.09 -14.68 -6.88
C SER A 123 -7.57 -14.57 -8.31
N ILE A 124 -8.36 -15.54 -8.76
CA ILE A 124 -9.01 -15.53 -10.07
C ILE A 124 -10.54 -15.51 -9.84
N PRO A 125 -11.12 -14.34 -9.53
CA PRO A 125 -12.55 -14.25 -9.28
C PRO A 125 -13.34 -14.29 -10.60
N GLU A 126 -14.39 -15.10 -10.66
CA GLU A 126 -15.27 -15.16 -11.83
C GLU A 126 -16.33 -14.04 -11.83
N ASN A 127 -16.61 -13.43 -10.67
CA ASN A 127 -17.64 -12.41 -10.50
C ASN A 127 -17.39 -11.52 -9.26
N GLU A 128 -18.24 -10.49 -9.10
CA GLU A 128 -18.13 -9.49 -8.04
C GLU A 128 -18.26 -10.09 -6.64
N ASP A 129 -19.14 -11.08 -6.46
CA ASP A 129 -19.37 -11.70 -5.15
C ASP A 129 -18.14 -12.50 -4.70
N GLN A 130 -17.46 -13.19 -5.63
CA GLN A 130 -16.20 -13.89 -5.35
C GLN A 130 -15.08 -12.92 -4.99
N LEU A 131 -14.91 -11.83 -5.75
CA LEU A 131 -13.88 -10.83 -5.44
C LEU A 131 -14.20 -10.12 -4.11
N GLN A 132 -15.46 -9.80 -3.83
CA GLN A 132 -15.88 -9.21 -2.56
C GLN A 132 -15.52 -10.12 -1.39
N ALA A 133 -15.82 -11.42 -1.47
CA ALA A 133 -15.48 -12.37 -0.41
C ALA A 133 -13.96 -12.46 -0.16
N VAL A 134 -13.15 -12.40 -1.23
CA VAL A 134 -11.69 -12.36 -1.12
C VAL A 134 -11.26 -11.10 -0.38
N ILE A 135 -11.75 -9.92 -0.77
CA ILE A 135 -11.41 -8.65 -0.12
C ILE A 135 -11.84 -8.64 1.35
N GLU A 136 -13.05 -9.13 1.65
CA GLU A 136 -13.58 -9.19 3.03
C GLU A 136 -12.72 -10.05 3.96
N ASP A 137 -12.21 -11.20 3.50
CA ASP A 137 -11.26 -12.03 4.28
C ASP A 137 -9.96 -11.28 4.62
N GLN A 138 -9.58 -10.29 3.80
CA GLN A 138 -8.35 -9.52 3.99
C GLN A 138 -8.52 -8.33 4.93
N LEU A 139 -9.72 -7.76 5.07
CA LEU A 139 -9.94 -6.50 5.78
C LEU A 139 -9.44 -6.52 7.23
N VAL A 140 -9.63 -7.64 7.94
CA VAL A 140 -9.25 -7.78 9.35
C VAL A 140 -7.75 -7.63 9.61
N ARG A 141 -6.92 -7.81 8.57
CA ARG A 141 -5.46 -7.73 8.64
C ARG A 141 -4.85 -6.59 7.82
N ALA A 142 -5.68 -5.75 7.20
CA ALA A 142 -5.23 -4.70 6.30
C ALA A 142 -5.34 -3.33 6.94
N ASP A 143 -4.24 -2.60 6.97
CA ASP A 143 -4.22 -1.15 7.19
C ASP A 143 -4.29 -0.38 5.85
N LEU A 144 -3.98 -1.07 4.73
CA LEU A 144 -4.11 -0.61 3.35
C LEU A 144 -4.32 -1.81 2.42
N ILE A 145 -5.21 -1.68 1.44
CA ILE A 145 -5.37 -2.65 0.36
C ILE A 145 -4.92 -2.02 -0.96
N ILE A 146 -4.05 -2.73 -1.67
CA ILE A 146 -3.64 -2.42 -3.04
C ILE A 146 -4.24 -3.49 -3.94
N LEU A 147 -5.05 -3.09 -4.92
CA LEU A 147 -5.50 -3.97 -6.00
C LEU A 147 -4.74 -3.64 -7.27
N SER A 148 -4.51 -4.64 -8.12
CA SER A 148 -4.07 -4.45 -9.49
C SER A 148 -4.91 -5.33 -10.40
N GLY A 149 -5.29 -4.77 -11.56
CA GLY A 149 -6.04 -5.47 -12.59
C GLY A 149 -5.60 -4.99 -13.97
N GLU A 150 -5.59 -5.91 -14.92
CA GLU A 150 -5.29 -5.72 -16.33
C GLU A 150 -6.18 -4.63 -16.97
N ARG A 151 -5.63 -3.90 -17.94
CA ARG A 151 -6.39 -2.88 -18.71
C ARG A 151 -7.12 -3.50 -19.91
N HIS A 152 -6.61 -4.64 -20.40
CA HIS A 152 -7.04 -5.24 -21.67
C HIS A 152 -8.18 -6.24 -21.51
N ASP A 153 -8.61 -6.52 -20.28
CA ASP A 153 -9.77 -7.32 -19.96
C ASP A 153 -10.77 -6.54 -19.06
N ASP A 154 -11.81 -7.22 -18.60
CA ASP A 154 -12.84 -6.65 -17.73
C ASP A 154 -12.43 -6.62 -16.24
N SER A 155 -11.19 -6.98 -15.86
CA SER A 155 -10.77 -7.11 -14.46
C SER A 155 -10.78 -5.77 -13.72
N PHE A 156 -10.29 -4.68 -14.34
CA PHE A 156 -10.32 -3.35 -13.72
C PHE A 156 -11.75 -2.89 -13.44
N ASP A 157 -12.68 -3.17 -14.37
CA ASP A 157 -14.09 -2.83 -14.20
C ASP A 157 -14.77 -3.72 -13.16
N LEU A 158 -14.42 -5.01 -13.09
CA LEU A 158 -14.85 -5.92 -12.02
C LEU A 158 -14.39 -5.42 -10.64
N ILE A 159 -13.11 -5.06 -10.51
CA ILE A 159 -12.55 -4.48 -9.29
C ILE A 159 -13.32 -3.22 -8.92
N THR A 160 -13.49 -2.30 -9.86
CA THR A 160 -14.19 -1.02 -9.66
C THR A 160 -15.61 -1.24 -9.14
N ARG A 161 -16.41 -2.09 -9.80
CA ARG A 161 -17.79 -2.38 -9.36
C ARG A 161 -17.83 -3.01 -7.97
N THR A 162 -16.89 -3.92 -7.68
CA THR A 162 -16.81 -4.62 -6.40
C THR A 162 -16.50 -3.65 -5.26
N ILE A 163 -15.41 -2.87 -5.36
CA ILE A 163 -15.00 -1.96 -4.28
C ILE A 163 -15.98 -0.80 -4.09
N SER A 164 -16.66 -0.34 -5.16
CA SER A 164 -17.70 0.69 -5.06
C SER A 164 -18.97 0.20 -4.34
N LYS A 165 -19.22 -1.12 -4.26
CA LYS A 165 -20.28 -1.68 -3.41
C LYS A 165 -19.87 -1.78 -1.93
N MET A 166 -18.56 -1.86 -1.68
CA MET A 166 -18.00 -2.07 -0.33
C MET A 166 -17.72 -0.77 0.42
N GLY A 167 -17.75 0.39 -0.26
CA GLY A 167 -17.48 1.68 0.39
C GLY A 167 -17.46 2.87 -0.56
N GLU A 168 -16.85 3.96 -0.10
CA GLU A 168 -16.76 5.22 -0.84
C GLU A 168 -15.48 5.24 -1.67
N VAL A 169 -15.62 5.08 -2.98
CA VAL A 169 -14.50 4.97 -3.92
C VAL A 169 -14.66 5.96 -5.07
N THR A 170 -13.56 6.61 -5.42
CA THR A 170 -13.43 7.52 -6.57
C THR A 170 -12.59 6.86 -7.66
N SER A 171 -13.06 6.89 -8.90
CA SER A 171 -12.29 6.50 -10.08
C SER A 171 -11.73 7.74 -10.79
N VAL A 172 -10.45 7.70 -11.14
CA VAL A 172 -9.75 8.79 -11.84
C VAL A 172 -8.82 8.25 -12.92
N GLU A 173 -8.51 9.07 -13.91
CA GLU A 173 -7.30 8.89 -14.73
C GLU A 173 -6.26 9.89 -14.25
N VAL A 174 -5.13 9.39 -13.78
CA VAL A 174 -4.06 10.23 -13.25
C VAL A 174 -3.18 10.69 -14.42
N ALA A 175 -2.71 11.94 -14.37
CA ALA A 175 -1.79 12.54 -15.33
C ALA A 175 -0.35 11.96 -15.20
N ILE A 176 -0.24 10.64 -15.30
CA ILE A 176 1.00 9.86 -15.43
C ILE A 176 1.03 9.35 -16.88
N GLU A 177 2.16 9.50 -17.55
CA GLU A 177 2.32 8.97 -18.91
C GLU A 177 2.09 7.45 -18.90
N SER A 178 1.17 6.98 -19.74
CA SER A 178 0.71 5.57 -19.77
C SER A 178 0.16 5.06 -18.43
N GLY A 179 -0.23 5.96 -17.52
CA GLY A 179 -0.63 5.64 -16.16
C GLY A 179 -2.02 5.00 -16.02
N GLY A 180 -2.90 5.07 -17.02
CA GLY A 180 -4.20 4.41 -16.97
C GLY A 180 -5.16 4.94 -15.89
N ARG A 181 -6.12 4.09 -15.49
CA ARG A 181 -7.14 4.38 -14.48
C ARG A 181 -6.66 3.96 -13.11
N HIS A 182 -7.11 4.68 -12.09
CA HIS A 182 -6.94 4.37 -10.69
C HIS A 182 -8.29 4.44 -9.99
N ASN A 183 -8.45 3.64 -8.95
CA ASN A 183 -9.52 3.82 -7.98
C ASN A 183 -8.89 4.09 -6.62
N TYR A 184 -9.51 4.93 -5.81
CA TYR A 184 -9.09 5.08 -4.42
C TYR A 184 -10.25 5.45 -3.50
N GLY A 185 -10.15 5.10 -2.23
CA GLY A 185 -11.22 5.34 -1.28
C GLY A 185 -11.05 4.55 0.01
N GLN A 186 -12.15 4.34 0.71
CA GLN A 186 -12.21 3.53 1.93
C GLN A 186 -13.33 2.50 1.82
N ILE A 187 -13.06 1.26 2.25
CA ILE A 187 -14.01 0.14 2.16
C ILE A 187 -14.17 -0.59 3.50
N GLY A 188 -15.31 -1.27 3.65
CA GLY A 188 -15.61 -2.06 4.84
C GLY A 188 -15.95 -1.23 6.08
N PRO A 189 -16.28 -1.90 7.19
CA PRO A 189 -16.74 -1.25 8.42
C PRO A 189 -15.65 -0.36 9.06
N ASP A 190 -14.39 -0.79 8.99
CA ASP A 190 -13.25 -0.07 9.57
C ASP A 190 -12.68 1.02 8.63
N LYS A 191 -13.34 1.25 7.49
CA LYS A 191 -12.94 2.24 6.48
C LYS A 191 -11.48 2.08 6.03
N VAL A 192 -11.09 0.84 5.72
CA VAL A 192 -9.73 0.52 5.29
C VAL A 192 -9.45 1.24 3.96
N PRO A 193 -8.37 2.04 3.86
CA PRO A 193 -7.96 2.65 2.61
C PRO A 193 -7.70 1.61 1.54
N VAL A 194 -8.19 1.88 0.33
CA VAL A 194 -7.99 1.03 -0.84
C VAL A 194 -7.50 1.87 -2.02
N ILE A 195 -6.60 1.29 -2.81
CA ILE A 195 -6.17 1.85 -4.08
C ILE A 195 -6.07 0.75 -5.15
N THR A 196 -6.66 0.98 -6.31
CA THR A 196 -6.47 0.14 -7.50
C THR A 196 -5.44 0.79 -8.40
N LEU A 197 -4.38 0.04 -8.72
CA LEU A 197 -3.31 0.43 -9.62
C LEU A 197 -3.54 -0.16 -11.03
N PRO A 198 -2.88 0.41 -12.05
CA PRO A 198 -2.93 -0.09 -13.42
C PRO A 198 -2.38 -1.52 -13.54
N GLY A 199 -2.76 -2.20 -14.62
CA GLY A 199 -2.31 -3.57 -14.92
C GLY A 199 -0.92 -3.65 -15.56
N ASP A 200 -0.45 -2.62 -16.27
CA ASP A 200 0.92 -2.62 -16.79
C ASP A 200 1.94 -2.54 -15.62
N PRO A 201 2.93 -3.45 -15.53
CA PRO A 201 3.85 -3.49 -14.39
C PRO A 201 4.67 -2.21 -14.18
N VAL A 202 5.06 -1.54 -15.27
CA VAL A 202 5.84 -0.30 -15.19
C VAL A 202 4.96 0.83 -14.65
N SER A 203 3.75 0.98 -15.18
CA SER A 203 2.77 1.96 -14.72
C SER A 203 2.30 1.69 -13.29
N ALA A 204 2.13 0.43 -12.90
CA ALA A 204 1.81 0.02 -11.54
C ALA A 204 2.91 0.44 -10.57
N TYR A 205 4.17 0.19 -10.92
CA TYR A 205 5.31 0.54 -10.07
C TYR A 205 5.55 2.05 -9.96
N ILE A 206 5.41 2.80 -11.07
CA ILE A 206 5.46 4.27 -11.03
C ILE A 206 4.34 4.82 -10.14
N SER A 207 3.12 4.28 -10.29
CA SER A 207 1.98 4.67 -9.45
C SER A 207 2.23 4.33 -7.97
N PHE A 208 2.84 3.17 -7.69
CA PHE A 208 3.22 2.80 -6.33
C PHE A 208 4.19 3.82 -5.73
N GLU A 209 5.27 4.17 -6.43
CA GLU A 209 6.29 5.10 -5.91
C GLU A 209 5.72 6.51 -5.70
N LEU A 210 4.82 6.97 -6.57
CA LEU A 210 4.24 8.30 -6.49
C LEU A 210 3.08 8.42 -5.50
N LEU A 211 2.24 7.39 -5.37
CA LEU A 211 0.97 7.46 -4.65
C LEU A 211 0.96 6.60 -3.39
N VAL A 212 1.48 5.38 -3.45
CA VAL A 212 1.36 4.39 -2.35
C VAL A 212 2.51 4.48 -1.35
N ARG A 213 3.76 4.60 -1.83
CA ARG A 213 4.93 4.74 -0.94
C ARG A 213 4.77 5.91 0.04
N PRO A 214 4.25 7.10 -0.36
CA PRO A 214 3.95 8.17 0.58
C PRO A 214 2.91 7.79 1.64
N MET A 215 1.84 7.06 1.26
CA MET A 215 0.82 6.59 2.21
C MET A 215 1.43 5.70 3.31
N ILE A 216 2.31 4.76 2.93
CA ILE A 216 2.98 3.86 3.88
C ILE A 216 3.91 4.61 4.85
N ARG A 217 4.47 5.74 4.42
CA ARG A 217 5.45 6.52 5.19
C ARG A 217 4.85 7.61 6.09
N THR A 218 3.55 7.88 5.96
CA THR A 218 2.86 8.95 6.70
C THR A 218 2.31 8.43 8.01
#